data_AF-A0A950JI20-F1
#
_entry.id   AF-A0A950JI20-F1
#
_cell.length_a   1.000
_cell.length_b   1.000
_cell.length_c   1.000
_cell.angle_alpha   90.00
_cell.angle_beta   90.00
_cell.angle_gamma   90.00
#
_symmetry.space_group_name_H-M   'P 1'
#
loop_
_entity.id
_entity.type
_entity.pdbx_description
1 polymer ?
#
loop_
_entity_poly.entity_id
_entity_poly.type
_entity_poly.pdbx_seq_one_letter_code
_entity_poly.pdbx_strand_id
1 'polypeptide(L)'
;MHPFPLPQADARSGQSDCGHHFLHTNVLLRHASGASGEAEEHIDNILTEAAVRKRRVWISSTLFAELRPSMFVHGRFEAFNELIRYIRSLSILVTPDPNTMLRVARLRDAKWQRPASVRGADEKPRTMSLSDAIQIASALWVKEAGGVTDLKFLMFDDRRSNDAEGGARLSLLRLQDYAADARANSDVMAAVRLTRIQPSVQARSVPQTAPTGRESSAVS
;
A
#
# COMPACT_ATOMS: atom_id res chain seq x y z
N MET A 1 -0.15 -58.37 -9.69
CA MET A 1 -0.15 -56.96 -10.16
C MET A 1 -0.90 -56.14 -9.14
N HIS A 2 -0.17 -55.43 -8.27
CA HIS A 2 -0.75 -54.51 -7.28
C HIS A 2 -0.78 -53.09 -7.86
N PRO A 3 -1.86 -52.32 -7.66
CA PRO A 3 -1.88 -50.92 -8.07
C PRO A 3 -1.03 -50.08 -7.12
N PHE A 4 -0.20 -49.21 -7.70
CA PHE A 4 0.51 -48.14 -6.98
C PHE A 4 -0.51 -47.13 -6.42
N PRO A 5 -0.40 -46.70 -5.15
CA PRO A 5 -1.19 -45.58 -4.67
C PRO A 5 -0.60 -44.28 -5.22
N LEU A 6 -1.46 -43.48 -5.84
CA LEU A 6 -1.14 -42.10 -6.23
C LEU A 6 -0.86 -41.26 -4.96
N PRO A 7 0.09 -40.32 -4.99
CA PRO A 7 0.28 -39.40 -3.87
C PRO A 7 -0.97 -38.54 -3.72
N GLN A 8 -1.56 -38.55 -2.52
CA GLN A 8 -2.53 -37.54 -2.13
C GLN A 8 -1.87 -36.18 -2.24
N ALA A 9 -2.43 -35.33 -3.12
CA ALA A 9 -2.08 -33.93 -3.15
C ALA A 9 -2.58 -33.31 -1.84
N ASP A 10 -1.69 -33.20 -0.86
CA ASP A 10 -1.90 -32.30 0.26
C ASP A 10 -2.21 -30.93 -0.32
N ALA A 11 -3.44 -30.48 -0.07
CA ALA A 11 -3.87 -29.11 -0.32
C ALA A 11 -2.99 -28.21 0.53
N ARG A 12 -1.84 -27.82 -0.02
CA ARG A 12 -1.07 -26.69 0.49
C ARG A 12 -2.01 -25.50 0.47
N SER A 13 -2.53 -25.12 1.63
CA SER A 13 -3.08 -23.81 1.90
C SER A 13 -1.95 -22.78 1.88
N GLY A 14 -1.22 -22.72 0.77
CA GLY A 14 -0.39 -21.59 0.41
C GLY A 14 -1.31 -20.62 -0.28
N GLN A 15 -2.00 -19.78 0.49
CA GLN A 15 -2.54 -18.55 -0.07
C GLN A 15 -1.31 -17.71 -0.43
N SER A 16 -0.77 -17.98 -1.61
CA SER A 16 0.26 -17.17 -2.24
C SER A 16 -0.34 -15.78 -2.28
N ASP A 17 0.16 -14.88 -1.43
CA ASP A 17 -0.19 -13.47 -1.49
C ASP A 17 0.39 -12.94 -2.81
N CYS A 18 -0.34 -13.19 -3.89
CA CYS A 18 -0.01 -12.79 -5.25
C CYS A 18 -0.22 -11.27 -5.31
N GLY A 19 0.66 -10.55 -4.63
CA GLY A 19 0.42 -9.16 -4.29
C GLY A 19 0.86 -8.27 -5.43
N HIS A 20 -0.09 -7.88 -6.27
CA HIS A 20 0.06 -6.72 -7.13
C HIS A 20 0.04 -5.44 -6.26
N HIS A 21 1.12 -4.66 -6.29
CA HIS A 21 1.28 -3.50 -5.41
C HIS A 21 1.45 -2.21 -6.19
N PHE A 22 0.71 -1.17 -5.79
CA PHE A 22 1.05 0.20 -6.12
C PHE A 22 1.76 0.81 -4.90
N LEU A 23 2.99 1.28 -5.06
CA LEU A 23 3.74 1.90 -3.97
C LEU A 23 3.53 3.40 -3.99
N HIS A 24 3.09 3.95 -2.86
CA HIS A 24 3.17 5.37 -2.62
C HIS A 24 4.65 5.79 -2.50
N THR A 25 5.01 7.00 -2.95
CA THR A 25 6.40 7.49 -2.95
C THR A 25 7.07 7.34 -1.58
N ASN A 26 6.35 7.61 -0.49
CA ASN A 26 6.93 7.52 0.86
C ASN A 26 7.41 6.12 1.28
N VAL A 27 6.89 5.03 0.70
CA VAL A 27 7.39 3.68 0.95
C VAL A 27 8.81 3.54 0.41
N LEU A 28 9.02 3.98 -0.83
CA LEU A 28 10.32 3.92 -1.49
C LEU A 28 11.33 4.85 -0.84
N LEU A 29 10.93 6.05 -0.45
CA LEU A 29 11.84 7.00 0.20
C LEU A 29 12.30 6.50 1.57
N ARG A 30 11.39 5.95 2.38
CA ARG A 30 11.75 5.35 3.66
C ARG A 30 12.68 4.15 3.47
N HIS A 31 12.39 3.29 2.50
CA HIS A 31 13.25 2.15 2.17
C HIS A 31 14.64 2.57 1.68
N ALA A 32 14.71 3.48 0.71
CA ALA A 32 15.97 3.96 0.15
C ALA A 32 16.86 4.65 1.20
N SER A 33 16.25 5.32 2.19
CA SER A 33 16.95 5.98 3.30
C SER A 33 17.24 5.08 4.50
N GLY A 34 16.84 3.80 4.46
CA GLY A 34 16.96 2.89 5.62
C GLY A 34 16.08 3.28 6.82
N ALA A 35 15.06 4.10 6.58
CA ALA A 35 14.17 4.65 7.60
C ALA A 35 12.80 3.93 7.67
N SER A 36 12.67 2.72 7.12
CA SER A 36 11.42 1.95 7.21
C SER A 36 11.20 1.30 8.57
N GLY A 37 12.24 1.25 9.42
CA GLY A 37 12.18 0.61 10.73
C GLY A 37 11.78 -0.86 10.62
N GLU A 38 10.79 -1.27 11.41
CA GLU A 38 10.30 -2.66 11.45
C GLU A 38 9.70 -3.15 10.12
N ALA A 39 9.31 -2.23 9.22
CA ALA A 39 8.74 -2.60 7.93
C ALA A 39 9.79 -2.97 6.86
N GLU A 40 11.08 -2.84 7.15
CA GLU A 40 12.17 -3.00 6.18
C GLU A 40 12.13 -4.38 5.50
N GLU A 41 12.05 -5.48 6.27
CA GLU A 41 12.04 -6.85 5.72
C GLU A 41 10.84 -7.08 4.80
N HIS A 42 9.67 -6.55 5.15
CA HIS A 42 8.47 -6.70 4.33
C HIS A 42 8.61 -5.95 3.00
N ILE A 43 9.13 -4.71 3.03
CA ILE A 43 9.35 -3.94 1.80
C ILE A 43 10.42 -4.63 0.94
N ASP A 44 11.51 -5.10 1.54
CA ASP A 44 12.54 -5.86 0.84
C ASP A 44 12.00 -7.11 0.16
N ASN A 45 11.13 -7.88 0.82
CA ASN A 45 10.52 -9.06 0.22
C ASN A 45 9.67 -8.70 -1.00
N ILE A 46 8.85 -7.64 -0.92
CA ILE A 46 8.06 -7.17 -2.05
C ILE A 46 8.94 -6.76 -3.22
N LEU A 47 9.98 -5.95 -2.97
CA LEU A 47 10.88 -5.43 -4.01
C LEU A 47 11.76 -6.54 -4.60
N THR A 48 12.24 -7.48 -3.79
CA THR A 48 13.00 -8.65 -4.25
C THR A 48 12.15 -9.53 -5.15
N GLU A 49 10.90 -9.82 -4.76
CA GLU A 49 9.98 -10.57 -5.61
C GLU A 49 9.62 -9.83 -6.90
N ALA A 50 9.56 -8.50 -6.87
CA ALA A 50 9.38 -7.69 -8.08
C ALA A 50 10.59 -7.78 -9.02
N ALA A 51 11.81 -7.77 -8.48
CA ALA A 51 13.06 -7.90 -9.25
C ALA A 51 13.11 -9.21 -10.06
N VAL A 52 12.64 -10.32 -9.47
CA VAL A 52 12.58 -11.63 -10.13
C VAL A 52 11.25 -11.88 -10.86
N ARG A 53 10.46 -10.83 -11.10
CA ARG A 53 9.17 -10.86 -11.84
C ARG A 53 8.10 -11.77 -11.26
N LYS A 54 8.20 -12.12 -9.96
CA LYS A 54 7.16 -12.87 -9.24
C LYS A 54 6.00 -11.98 -8.80
N ARG A 55 6.26 -10.69 -8.60
CA ARG A 55 5.25 -9.65 -8.35
C ARG A 55 5.39 -8.51 -9.33
N ARG A 56 4.29 -7.80 -9.57
CA ARG A 56 4.30 -6.53 -10.31
C ARG A 56 4.13 -5.38 -9.33
N VAL A 57 4.99 -4.39 -9.47
CA VAL A 57 4.99 -3.16 -8.68
C VAL A 57 4.77 -1.98 -9.62
N TRP A 58 3.82 -1.11 -9.27
CA TRP A 58 3.55 0.14 -9.97
C TRP A 58 3.91 1.34 -9.09
N ILE A 59 4.36 2.40 -9.72
CA ILE A 59 4.63 3.69 -9.05
C ILE A 59 4.24 4.83 -9.98
N SER A 60 3.71 5.92 -9.42
CA SER A 60 3.48 7.15 -10.18
C SER A 60 4.81 7.73 -10.70
N SER A 61 4.91 8.05 -11.98
CA SER A 61 6.10 8.70 -12.55
C SER A 61 6.33 10.11 -11.97
N THR A 62 5.32 10.70 -11.33
CA THR A 62 5.45 11.96 -10.58
C THR A 62 6.42 11.85 -9.41
N LEU A 63 6.77 10.64 -8.95
CA LEU A 63 7.80 10.44 -7.93
C LEU A 63 9.11 11.15 -8.33
N PHE A 64 9.45 11.20 -9.62
CA PHE A 64 10.70 11.78 -10.08
C PHE A 64 10.71 13.31 -9.95
N ALA A 65 9.55 13.94 -9.93
CA ALA A 65 9.41 15.36 -9.61
C ALA A 65 9.45 15.60 -8.09
N GLU A 66 9.04 14.62 -7.28
CA GLU A 66 9.11 14.67 -5.81
C GLU A 66 10.54 14.42 -5.29
N LEU A 67 11.33 13.65 -6.03
CA LEU A 67 12.74 13.39 -5.75
C LEU A 67 13.61 14.61 -6.09
N ARG A 68 14.10 15.29 -5.05
CA ARG A 68 15.05 16.41 -5.20
C ARG A 68 16.48 15.91 -4.95
N PRO A 69 17.41 16.04 -5.92
CA PRO A 69 18.81 15.66 -5.71
C PRO A 69 19.45 16.33 -4.49
N SER A 70 19.07 17.59 -4.20
CA SER A 70 19.57 18.34 -3.03
C SER A 70 19.08 17.81 -1.69
N MET A 71 18.05 16.97 -1.66
CA MET A 71 17.54 16.30 -0.46
C MET A 71 17.97 14.84 -0.38
N PHE A 72 18.77 14.37 -1.34
CA PHE A 72 19.25 13.00 -1.31
C PHE A 72 20.18 12.82 -0.11
N VAL A 73 19.84 11.85 0.73
CA VAL A 73 20.68 11.42 1.85
C VAL A 73 21.19 10.03 1.52
N HIS A 74 22.49 9.83 1.68
CA HIS A 74 23.13 8.53 1.50
C HIS A 74 22.44 7.52 2.44
N GLY A 75 22.13 6.35 1.88
CA GLY A 75 21.41 5.30 2.57
C GLY A 75 21.77 3.98 1.93
N ARG A 76 20.81 3.32 1.29
CA ARG A 76 21.07 2.11 0.49
C ARG A 76 21.76 2.38 -0.85
N PHE A 77 21.84 3.65 -1.26
CA PHE A 77 22.40 4.07 -2.53
C PHE A 77 23.49 5.12 -2.28
N GLU A 78 24.60 5.00 -3.00
CA GLU A 78 25.73 5.94 -2.92
C GLU A 78 25.44 7.20 -3.74
N ALA A 79 24.65 7.08 -4.81
CA ALA A 79 24.30 8.21 -5.66
C ALA A 79 22.81 8.29 -5.98
N PHE A 80 22.30 9.50 -6.15
CA PHE A 80 20.92 9.76 -6.58
C PHE A 80 20.57 9.01 -7.88
N ASN A 81 21.49 8.98 -8.85
CA ASN A 81 21.26 8.27 -10.12
C ASN A 81 21.15 6.75 -9.95
N GLU A 82 21.74 6.17 -8.91
CA GLU A 82 21.59 4.73 -8.60
C GLU A 82 20.19 4.45 -8.08
N LEU A 83 19.67 5.29 -7.17
CA LEU A 83 18.28 5.22 -6.71
C LEU A 83 17.30 5.30 -7.90
N ILE A 84 17.52 6.23 -8.83
CA ILE A 84 16.66 6.38 -10.02
C ILE A 84 16.72 5.11 -10.90
N ARG A 85 17.91 4.56 -11.15
CA ARG A 85 18.06 3.32 -11.93
C ARG A 85 17.38 2.14 -11.24
N TYR A 86 17.51 2.04 -9.91
CA TYR A 86 16.88 1.01 -9.10
C TYR A 86 15.36 1.08 -9.15
N ILE A 87 14.77 2.27 -8.97
CA ILE A 87 13.31 2.45 -9.08
C ILE A 87 12.80 2.02 -10.46
N ARG A 88 13.52 2.41 -11.52
CA ARG A 88 13.16 2.06 -12.91
C ARG A 88 13.30 0.59 -13.24
N SER A 89 14.20 -0.15 -12.57
CA SER A 89 14.39 -1.58 -12.85
C SER A 89 13.34 -2.46 -12.17
N LEU A 90 12.72 -1.98 -11.09
CA LEU A 90 11.79 -2.77 -10.27
C LEU A 90 10.31 -2.50 -10.55
N SER A 91 9.98 -1.39 -11.19
CA SER A 91 8.61 -0.90 -11.26
C SER A 91 8.12 -0.63 -12.67
N ILE A 92 6.81 -0.73 -12.83
CA ILE A 92 6.07 -0.20 -13.96
C ILE A 92 5.66 1.23 -13.61
N LEU A 93 6.17 2.20 -14.38
CA LEU A 93 5.87 3.60 -14.17
C LEU A 93 4.49 3.95 -14.73
N VAL A 94 3.68 4.63 -13.92
CA VAL A 94 2.35 5.11 -14.29
C VAL A 94 2.42 6.62 -14.46
N THR A 95 2.23 7.09 -15.69
CA THR A 95 2.16 8.54 -15.96
C THR A 95 0.70 8.98 -15.95
N PRO A 96 0.31 9.92 -15.06
CA PRO A 96 -1.06 10.43 -15.02
C PRO A 96 -1.44 11.07 -16.36
N ASP A 97 -2.48 10.53 -16.99
CA ASP A 97 -3.09 11.12 -18.17
C ASP A 97 -4.10 12.23 -17.79
N PRO A 98 -4.65 13.00 -18.75
CA PRO A 98 -5.63 14.04 -18.44
C PRO A 98 -6.86 13.54 -17.67
N ASN A 99 -7.33 12.31 -17.94
CA ASN A 99 -8.48 11.73 -17.22
C ASN A 99 -8.13 11.45 -15.75
N THR A 100 -6.92 10.93 -15.51
CA THR A 100 -6.35 10.73 -14.18
C THR A 100 -6.25 12.07 -13.46
N MET A 101 -5.77 13.12 -14.12
CA MET A 101 -5.65 14.46 -13.54
C MET A 101 -7.01 15.13 -13.25
N LEU A 102 -8.06 14.86 -14.04
CA LEU A 102 -9.42 15.27 -13.71
C LEU A 102 -9.94 14.56 -12.45
N ARG A 103 -9.65 13.27 -12.30
CA ARG A 103 -9.93 12.52 -11.07
C ARG A 103 -9.16 13.10 -9.87
N VAL A 104 -7.88 13.46 -10.05
CA VAL A 104 -7.08 14.17 -9.03
C VAL A 104 -7.79 15.45 -8.58
N ALA A 105 -8.26 16.27 -9.51
CA ALA A 105 -8.99 17.50 -9.17
C ALA A 105 -10.24 17.21 -8.33
N ARG A 106 -11.04 16.20 -8.72
CA ARG A 106 -12.26 15.81 -7.98
C ARG A 106 -11.96 15.23 -6.59
N LEU A 107 -10.87 14.49 -6.41
CA LEU A 107 -10.44 14.00 -5.09
C LEU A 107 -9.99 15.14 -4.16
N ARG A 108 -9.38 16.19 -4.71
CA ARG A 108 -8.95 17.37 -3.94
C ARG A 108 -10.10 18.29 -3.56
N ASP A 109 -11.09 18.41 -4.44
CA ASP A 109 -12.29 19.22 -4.22
C ASP A 109 -13.26 18.58 -3.21
N ALA A 110 -13.16 17.26 -3.00
CA ALA A 110 -13.95 16.55 -2.02
C ALA A 110 -13.71 17.06 -0.59
N LYS A 111 -14.79 17.28 0.15
CA LYS A 111 -14.77 17.61 1.58
C LYS A 111 -14.57 16.33 2.39
N TRP A 112 -13.34 16.04 2.77
CA TRP A 112 -13.03 14.85 3.57
C TRP A 112 -13.34 15.10 5.04
N GLN A 113 -14.50 14.63 5.49
CA GLN A 113 -15.00 14.86 6.84
C GLN A 113 -15.56 13.59 7.47
N ARG A 114 -15.29 13.44 8.76
CA ARG A 114 -15.86 12.35 9.55
C ARG A 114 -17.39 12.49 9.66
N PRO A 115 -18.12 11.39 9.93
CA PRO A 115 -19.55 11.47 10.20
C PRO A 115 -19.88 12.48 11.30
N ALA A 116 -21.03 13.14 11.18
CA ALA A 116 -21.53 14.12 12.17
C ALA A 116 -21.58 13.55 13.60
N SER A 117 -21.81 12.24 13.74
CA SER A 117 -21.87 11.55 15.03
C SER A 117 -20.53 11.41 15.77
N VAL A 118 -19.39 11.57 15.09
CA VAL A 118 -18.06 11.36 15.66
C VAL A 118 -17.11 12.55 15.49
N ARG A 119 -17.51 13.57 14.72
CA ARG A 119 -16.70 14.78 14.51
C ARG A 119 -16.99 15.81 15.60
N GLY A 120 -15.97 16.57 15.98
CA GLY A 120 -16.15 17.71 16.88
C GLY A 120 -16.96 18.82 16.19
N ALA A 121 -17.69 19.62 16.96
CA ALA A 121 -18.52 20.71 16.43
C ALA A 121 -17.71 21.68 15.53
N ASP A 122 -16.44 21.91 15.87
CA ASP A 122 -15.54 22.81 15.15
C ASP A 122 -14.58 22.09 14.17
N GLU A 123 -14.76 20.78 13.93
CA GLU A 123 -13.89 20.05 13.01
C GLU A 123 -14.14 20.49 11.56
N LYS A 124 -13.16 21.19 10.98
CA LYS A 124 -13.16 21.58 9.57
C LYS A 124 -12.95 20.37 8.65
N PRO A 125 -13.56 20.35 7.44
CA PRO A 125 -13.23 19.38 6.42
C PRO A 125 -11.73 19.37 6.10
N ARG A 126 -11.20 18.18 5.87
CA ARG A 126 -9.80 17.98 5.48
C ARG A 126 -9.68 18.01 3.97
N THR A 127 -8.51 18.41 3.50
CA THR A 127 -8.18 18.42 2.07
C THR A 127 -7.17 17.33 1.78
N MET A 128 -7.27 16.73 0.60
CA MET A 128 -6.25 15.82 0.08
C MET A 128 -5.17 16.63 -0.63
N SER A 129 -3.89 16.32 -0.34
CA SER A 129 -2.80 16.99 -1.03
C SER A 129 -2.76 16.61 -2.52
N LEU A 130 -2.11 17.43 -3.34
CA LEU A 130 -1.96 17.12 -4.76
C LEU A 130 -1.19 15.81 -4.99
N SER A 131 -0.11 15.60 -4.25
CA SER A 131 0.69 14.37 -4.32
C SER A 131 -0.14 13.15 -3.95
N ASP A 132 -0.83 13.17 -2.79
CA ASP A 132 -1.67 12.06 -2.35
C ASP A 132 -2.79 11.74 -3.35
N ALA A 133 -3.42 12.77 -3.91
CA ALA A 133 -4.47 12.63 -4.92
C ALA A 133 -3.94 12.01 -6.23
N ILE A 134 -2.75 12.43 -6.69
CA ILE A 134 -2.08 11.82 -7.85
C ILE A 134 -1.79 10.34 -7.60
N GLN A 135 -1.23 10.00 -6.45
CA GLN A 135 -0.86 8.63 -6.11
C GLN A 135 -2.10 7.73 -6.06
N ILE A 136 -3.19 8.19 -5.43
CA ILE A 136 -4.46 7.46 -5.39
C ILE A 136 -5.08 7.33 -6.80
N ALA A 137 -5.13 8.41 -7.57
CA ALA A 137 -5.71 8.38 -8.91
C ALA A 137 -4.94 7.45 -9.85
N SER A 138 -3.60 7.45 -9.79
CA SER A 138 -2.74 6.53 -10.53
C SER A 138 -2.96 5.07 -10.10
N ALA A 139 -3.10 4.80 -8.80
CA ALA A 139 -3.43 3.45 -8.32
C ALA A 139 -4.80 2.99 -8.80
N LEU A 140 -5.80 3.86 -8.79
CA LEU A 140 -7.13 3.57 -9.34
C LEU A 140 -7.07 3.31 -10.84
N TRP A 141 -6.27 4.06 -11.60
CA TRP A 141 -6.06 3.82 -13.02
C TRP A 141 -5.47 2.41 -13.27
N VAL A 142 -4.46 1.99 -12.51
CA VAL A 142 -3.89 0.63 -12.61
C VAL A 142 -4.93 -0.43 -12.30
N LYS A 143 -5.75 -0.22 -11.27
CA LYS A 143 -6.79 -1.17 -10.86
C LYS A 143 -7.91 -1.28 -11.89
N GLU A 144 -8.40 -0.15 -12.39
CA GLU A 144 -9.59 -0.06 -13.22
C GLU A 144 -9.26 -0.19 -14.72
N ALA A 145 -8.39 0.66 -15.24
CA ALA A 145 -8.03 0.67 -16.66
C ALA A 145 -6.94 -0.36 -16.98
N GLY A 146 -6.01 -0.60 -16.03
CA GLY A 146 -4.97 -1.62 -16.16
C GLY A 146 -5.45 -3.05 -15.85
N GLY A 147 -6.69 -3.22 -15.38
CA GLY A 147 -7.30 -4.53 -15.10
C GLY A 147 -6.72 -5.27 -13.89
N VAL A 148 -5.99 -4.60 -13.01
CA VAL A 148 -5.33 -5.21 -11.84
C VAL A 148 -6.25 -5.20 -10.63
N THR A 149 -7.24 -6.09 -10.61
CA THR A 149 -8.36 -6.03 -9.65
C THR A 149 -7.97 -6.27 -8.19
N ASP A 150 -6.91 -7.02 -7.94
CA ASP A 150 -6.35 -7.36 -6.62
C ASP A 150 -5.24 -6.38 -6.16
N LEU A 151 -5.10 -5.23 -6.84
CA LEU A 151 -4.12 -4.20 -6.50
C LEU A 151 -4.25 -3.72 -5.05
N LYS A 152 -3.12 -3.76 -4.33
CA LYS A 152 -2.94 -3.21 -2.98
C LYS A 152 -2.13 -1.90 -3.06
N PHE A 153 -2.65 -0.83 -2.49
CA PHE A 153 -1.96 0.45 -2.37
C PHE A 153 -1.13 0.47 -1.07
N LEU A 154 0.18 0.33 -1.21
CA LEU A 154 1.10 0.25 -0.09
C LEU A 154 1.59 1.65 0.28
N MET A 155 1.40 2.05 1.54
CA MET A 155 1.76 3.39 1.99
C MET A 155 2.02 3.49 3.50
N PHE A 156 2.81 4.45 3.93
CA PHE A 156 2.86 4.88 5.33
C PHE A 156 1.96 6.09 5.56
N ASP A 157 1.27 6.16 6.70
CA ASP A 157 0.60 7.40 7.10
C ASP A 157 1.61 8.25 7.88
N ASP A 158 2.16 9.29 7.22
CA ASP A 158 3.11 10.21 7.83
C ASP A 158 2.39 11.18 8.79
N ARG A 159 1.84 10.64 9.87
CA ARG A 159 1.34 11.42 11.01
C ARG A 159 2.55 11.92 11.80
N ARG A 160 3.10 13.08 11.44
CA ARG A 160 3.91 13.85 12.40
C ARG A 160 2.95 14.53 13.38
N SER A 161 3.08 14.19 14.65
CA SER A 161 2.27 14.63 15.79
C SER A 161 2.58 16.07 16.22
N ASN A 162 2.49 17.04 15.32
CA ASN A 162 2.47 18.44 15.71
C ASN A 162 1.06 19.01 15.45
N ASP A 163 0.10 18.57 16.25
CA ASP A 163 -1.27 19.07 16.31
C ASP A 163 -1.36 20.50 16.91
N ALA A 164 -0.24 21.20 17.07
CA ALA A 164 -0.19 22.53 17.68
C ALA A 164 -0.70 23.65 16.74
N GLU A 165 -0.69 23.47 15.41
CA GLU A 165 -1.14 24.51 14.48
C GLU A 165 -2.00 23.93 13.35
N GLY A 166 -3.30 23.84 13.60
CA GLY A 166 -4.29 23.96 12.52
C GLY A 166 -4.59 22.70 11.71
N GLY A 167 -5.22 21.73 12.34
CA GLY A 167 -6.02 20.70 11.67
C GLY A 167 -5.27 19.39 11.42
N ALA A 168 -5.76 18.32 12.03
CA ALA A 168 -5.19 16.99 11.83
C ALA A 168 -5.22 16.62 10.33
N ARG A 169 -4.09 16.12 9.81
CA ARG A 169 -3.92 15.73 8.40
C ARG A 169 -4.91 14.61 8.02
N LEU A 170 -5.32 14.56 6.75
CA LEU A 170 -6.13 13.46 6.22
C LEU A 170 -5.35 12.15 6.32
N SER A 171 -5.85 11.18 7.08
CA SER A 171 -5.26 9.84 7.14
C SER A 171 -5.68 9.06 5.91
N LEU A 172 -4.76 8.82 4.98
CA LEU A 172 -5.12 8.06 3.78
C LEU A 172 -5.35 6.59 4.12
N LEU A 173 -4.63 5.98 5.07
CA LEU A 173 -4.90 4.61 5.52
C LEU A 173 -6.34 4.45 6.01
N ARG A 174 -6.89 5.50 6.63
CA ARG A 174 -8.26 5.56 7.16
C ARG A 174 -9.17 6.46 6.33
N LEU A 175 -8.93 6.57 5.02
CA LEU A 175 -9.66 7.49 4.14
C LEU A 175 -11.19 7.30 4.23
N GLN A 176 -11.65 6.07 4.41
CA GLN A 176 -13.05 5.71 4.60
C GLN A 176 -13.73 6.45 5.75
N ASP A 177 -12.98 6.78 6.81
CA ASP A 177 -13.51 7.46 7.99
C ASP A 177 -13.88 8.92 7.68
N TYR A 178 -13.40 9.47 6.57
CA TYR A 178 -13.56 10.86 6.17
C TYR A 178 -14.46 11.04 4.93
N ALA A 179 -15.16 10.00 4.48
CA ALA A 179 -15.94 10.06 3.24
C ALA A 179 -17.46 10.21 3.46
N ALA A 180 -17.89 10.55 4.68
CA ALA A 180 -19.31 10.53 5.06
C ALA A 180 -20.16 11.45 4.16
N ASP A 181 -19.66 12.66 3.90
CA ASP A 181 -20.39 13.69 3.16
C ASP A 181 -20.17 13.61 1.64
N ALA A 182 -19.33 12.66 1.18
CA ALA A 182 -18.92 12.53 -0.22
C ALA A 182 -19.42 11.23 -0.88
N ARG A 183 -20.42 10.56 -0.30
CA ARG A 183 -20.94 9.26 -0.78
C ARG A 183 -21.46 9.28 -2.23
N ALA A 184 -21.97 10.43 -2.69
CA ALA A 184 -22.45 10.60 -4.06
C ALA A 184 -21.32 10.78 -5.09
N ASN A 185 -20.08 11.07 -4.65
CA ASN A 185 -18.94 11.26 -5.54
C ASN A 185 -18.30 9.90 -5.85
N SER A 186 -18.43 9.46 -7.11
CA SER A 186 -17.94 8.15 -7.56
C SER A 186 -16.42 8.00 -7.41
N ASP A 187 -15.65 9.06 -7.65
CA ASP A 187 -14.19 9.04 -7.53
C ASP A 187 -13.76 8.95 -6.07
N VAL A 188 -14.46 9.65 -5.17
CA VAL A 188 -14.25 9.52 -3.72
C VAL A 188 -14.54 8.09 -3.27
N MET A 189 -15.66 7.53 -3.70
CA MET A 189 -16.02 6.16 -3.32
C MET A 189 -15.08 5.11 -3.94
N ALA A 190 -14.54 5.34 -5.14
CA ALA A 190 -13.50 4.51 -5.72
C ALA A 190 -12.22 4.59 -4.87
N ALA A 191 -11.78 5.80 -4.51
CA ALA A 191 -10.65 6.00 -3.61
C ALA A 191 -10.88 5.29 -2.27
N VAL A 192 -12.05 5.44 -1.64
CA VAL A 192 -12.38 4.76 -0.38
C VAL A 192 -12.27 3.24 -0.49
N ARG A 193 -12.75 2.65 -1.59
CA ARG A 193 -12.71 1.19 -1.84
C ARG A 193 -11.32 0.65 -2.24
N LEU A 194 -10.37 1.52 -2.57
CA LEU A 194 -9.00 1.09 -2.86
C LEU A 194 -8.41 0.45 -1.60
N THR A 195 -8.00 -0.82 -1.69
CA THR A 195 -7.34 -1.53 -0.60
C THR A 195 -6.01 -0.83 -0.28
N ARG A 196 -5.89 -0.31 0.93
CA ARG A 196 -4.68 0.35 1.42
C ARG A 196 -4.05 -0.50 2.51
N ILE A 197 -2.73 -0.66 2.43
CA ILE A 197 -1.98 -1.48 3.37
C ILE A 197 -0.80 -0.66 3.87
N GLN A 198 -0.61 -0.67 5.19
CA GLN A 198 0.61 -0.18 5.79
C GLN A 198 1.64 -1.32 5.81
N PRO A 199 2.87 -1.10 5.32
CA PRO A 199 3.96 -2.04 5.57
C PRO A 199 4.10 -2.32 7.06
N SER A 200 3.98 -3.58 7.45
CA SER A 200 4.08 -4.04 8.83
C SER A 200 4.80 -5.37 8.94
N VAL A 201 5.23 -5.70 10.15
CA VAL A 201 5.75 -7.02 10.54
C VAL A 201 4.58 -8.02 10.60
N GLN A 202 4.04 -8.46 9.46
CA GLN A 202 3.28 -9.71 9.49
C GLN A 202 4.20 -10.89 9.14
N ALA A 203 4.78 -11.39 10.24
CA ALA A 203 4.97 -12.78 10.62
C ALA A 203 5.10 -13.80 9.49
N ARG A 204 6.29 -14.39 9.39
CA ARG A 204 6.39 -15.82 9.09
C ARG A 204 5.39 -16.53 10.00
N SER A 205 4.35 -17.12 9.42
CA SER A 205 3.45 -18.01 10.12
C SER A 205 4.31 -19.15 10.68
N VAL A 206 4.68 -19.07 11.97
CA VAL A 206 5.10 -20.25 12.71
C VAL A 206 3.86 -21.14 12.74
N PRO A 207 3.90 -22.37 12.20
CA PRO A 207 2.79 -23.28 12.34
C PRO A 207 2.54 -23.43 13.85
N GLN A 208 1.34 -23.05 14.30
CA GLN A 208 0.85 -23.53 15.58
C GLN A 208 0.80 -25.04 15.45
N THR A 209 1.79 -25.72 16.03
CA THR A 209 1.68 -27.13 16.35
C THR A 209 0.46 -27.28 17.23
N ALA A 210 -0.60 -27.87 16.66
CA ALA A 210 -1.75 -28.31 17.42
C ALA A 210 -1.24 -29.20 18.57
N PRO A 211 -1.79 -29.10 19.78
CA PRO A 211 -1.48 -30.03 20.84
C PRO A 211 -1.92 -31.42 20.36
N THR A 212 -0.93 -32.29 20.10
CA THR A 212 -1.17 -33.72 19.90
C THR A 212 -1.94 -34.24 21.10
N GLY A 213 -3.20 -34.62 20.85
CA GLY A 213 -4.02 -35.31 21.82
C GLY A 213 -3.27 -36.52 22.35
N ARG A 214 -3.12 -36.62 23.67
CA ARG A 214 -2.84 -37.89 24.30
C ARG A 214 -4.14 -38.68 24.30
N GLU A 215 -4.21 -39.64 23.40
CA GLU A 215 -4.97 -40.86 23.62
C GLU A 215 -4.45 -41.50 24.93
N SER A 216 -5.35 -41.72 25.87
CA SER A 216 -5.19 -42.78 26.85
C SER A 216 -6.43 -43.64 26.76
N SER A 217 -6.32 -44.68 25.93
CA SER A 217 -7.18 -45.84 26.02
C SER A 217 -6.65 -46.76 27.11
N ALA A 218 -7.42 -46.81 28.20
CA ALA A 218 -8.00 -48.01 28.81
C ALA A 218 -7.12 -49.09 29.51
N VAL A 219 -7.73 -49.56 30.62
CA VAL A 219 -7.65 -50.90 31.25
C VAL A 219 -6.44 -51.23 32.14
N SER A 220 -6.64 -51.10 33.46
CA SER A 220 -6.92 -52.22 34.39
C SER A 220 -7.25 -51.68 35.78
#